data_AF-A0A9E0TS84-F1
#
_entry.id   AF-A0A9E0TS84-F1
#
_cell.length_a   1.000
_cell.length_b   1.000
_cell.length_c   1.000
_cell.angle_alpha   90.00
_cell.angle_beta   90.00
_cell.angle_gamma   90.00
#
_symmetry.space_group_name_H-M   'P 1'
#
loop_
_entity.id
_entity.type
_entity.pdbx_description
1 polymer ?
#
loop_
_entity_poly.entity_id
_entity_poly.type
_entity_poly.pdbx_seq_one_letter_code
_entity_poly.pdbx_strand_id
1 'polypeptide(L)'
;MNKKAWFVFFSFILSYFATAYSTHSTLIAYPNFYENPLLDETMRRKMAPYLLPLDHPIKEKLDILFSSSRVTQSRQTLAAAGFVKVGPVAFGDIMVVRHPEMPGYIFKFYLDAEPLIKEGVANWAWLVRRCKAARAIKKVIKKKKLKYFTVPDKWLYILPSDPRSEEPNSEPIILVETYFELHPNSAKIWKTEVKEKHLDELYTIYQSGYGSIHVPKNVPYTSKRKFAFIDTENPKRKVDVKYIKRYLSKEMGEYWQQKIQGLLNGRFNSIDPQLAPTEDGG
;
A
#
# COMPACT_ATOMS: atom_id res chain seq x y z
N MET A 1 58.22 -25.91 -27.32
CA MET A 1 56.92 -25.42 -26.79
C MET A 1 56.30 -24.45 -27.79
N ASN A 2 55.17 -24.81 -28.38
CA ASN A 2 54.69 -24.25 -29.65
C ASN A 2 53.57 -23.22 -29.42
N LYS A 3 53.84 -21.94 -29.70
CA LYS A 3 52.96 -20.79 -29.45
C LYS A 3 51.69 -20.74 -30.32
N LYS A 4 51.47 -21.72 -31.20
CA LYS A 4 50.30 -21.79 -32.09
C LYS A 4 49.07 -22.51 -31.49
N ALA A 5 49.21 -23.17 -30.34
CA ALA A 5 48.10 -23.90 -29.71
C ALA A 5 47.16 -23.02 -28.86
N TRP A 6 47.56 -21.78 -28.53
CA TRP A 6 46.78 -20.90 -27.65
C TRP A 6 45.71 -20.08 -28.38
N PHE A 7 45.83 -19.91 -29.71
CA PHE A 7 44.93 -19.03 -30.47
C PHE A 7 43.65 -19.70 -30.97
N VAL A 8 43.61 -21.04 -31.01
CA VAL A 8 42.41 -21.78 -31.47
C VAL A 8 41.43 -22.05 -30.33
N PHE A 9 41.90 -22.07 -29.07
CA PHE A 9 41.04 -22.31 -27.91
C PHE A 9 40.23 -21.07 -27.48
N PHE A 10 40.65 -19.87 -27.88
CA PHE A 10 39.95 -18.61 -27.53
C PHE A 10 38.82 -18.22 -28.51
N SER A 11 38.83 -18.72 -29.75
CA SER A 11 37.75 -18.45 -30.72
C SER A 11 36.50 -19.33 -30.54
N PHE A 12 36.58 -20.45 -29.82
CA PHE A 12 35.40 -21.29 -29.55
C PHE A 12 34.65 -20.92 -28.27
N ILE A 13 35.26 -20.16 -27.35
CA ILE A 13 34.61 -19.73 -26.11
C ILE A 13 33.77 -18.45 -26.32
N LEU A 14 34.10 -17.60 -27.31
CA LEU A 14 33.29 -16.41 -27.59
C LEU A 14 32.04 -16.68 -28.44
N SER A 15 31.93 -17.82 -29.12
CA SER A 15 30.73 -18.15 -29.89
C SER A 15 29.66 -18.92 -29.09
N TYR A 16 29.99 -19.41 -27.89
CA TYR A 16 29.04 -20.13 -27.02
C TYR A 16 28.33 -19.24 -25.99
N PHE A 17 28.75 -17.98 -25.84
CA PHE A 17 28.07 -17.00 -24.97
C PHE A 17 27.15 -16.02 -25.72
N ALA A 18 27.09 -16.09 -27.05
CA ALA A 18 26.22 -15.22 -27.87
C ALA A 18 24.84 -15.84 -28.20
N THR A 19 24.54 -17.03 -27.66
CA THR A 19 23.22 -17.68 -27.75
C THR A 19 22.58 -17.87 -26.37
N ALA A 20 23.00 -17.08 -25.39
CA ALA A 20 22.32 -16.99 -24.11
C ALA A 20 21.20 -15.93 -24.17
N TYR A 21 19.98 -16.41 -24.40
CA TYR A 21 18.73 -15.81 -23.95
C TYR A 21 18.42 -14.38 -24.45
N SER A 22 18.10 -14.25 -25.74
CA SER A 22 16.98 -13.37 -26.11
C SER A 22 15.68 -14.14 -25.87
N THR A 23 15.37 -14.41 -24.61
CA THR A 23 13.95 -14.60 -24.26
C THR A 23 13.34 -13.23 -24.42
N HIS A 24 12.76 -12.97 -25.59
CA HIS A 24 11.63 -12.06 -25.69
C HIS A 24 10.58 -12.61 -24.74
N SER A 25 10.71 -12.25 -23.45
CA SER A 25 9.62 -12.25 -22.51
C SER A 25 8.60 -11.35 -23.18
N THR A 26 7.63 -11.97 -23.84
CA THR A 26 6.40 -11.31 -24.24
C THR A 26 5.84 -10.80 -22.94
N LEU A 27 6.15 -9.54 -22.62
CA LEU A 27 5.63 -8.88 -21.46
C LEU A 27 4.12 -8.94 -21.66
N ILE A 28 3.46 -9.85 -20.94
CA ILE A 28 2.01 -10.00 -21.03
C ILE A 28 1.47 -8.65 -20.60
N ALA A 29 0.92 -7.92 -21.57
CA ALA A 29 0.36 -6.61 -21.32
C ALA A 29 -0.75 -6.78 -20.28
N TYR A 30 -0.72 -5.93 -19.25
CA TYR A 30 -1.74 -5.99 -18.21
C TYR A 30 -3.10 -5.60 -18.84
N PRO A 31 -4.14 -6.44 -18.75
CA PRO A 31 -5.43 -6.15 -19.38
C PRO A 31 -6.03 -4.83 -18.89
N ASN A 32 -6.55 -4.01 -19.80
CA ASN A 32 -7.13 -2.69 -19.55
C ASN A 32 -6.15 -1.64 -19.05
N PHE A 33 -4.82 -1.84 -19.14
CA PHE A 33 -3.88 -0.87 -18.59
C PHE A 33 -3.39 0.16 -19.60
N TYR A 34 -3.11 -0.25 -20.83
CA TYR A 34 -2.51 0.62 -21.85
C TYR A 34 -3.57 1.24 -22.77
N GLU A 35 -4.64 0.49 -23.01
CA GLU A 35 -5.77 0.80 -23.88
C GLU A 35 -6.90 1.55 -23.16
N ASN A 36 -6.92 1.56 -21.82
CA ASN A 36 -8.01 2.19 -21.07
C ASN A 36 -7.92 3.72 -21.17
N PRO A 37 -8.96 4.38 -21.72
CA PRO A 37 -8.99 5.82 -21.95
C PRO A 37 -9.09 6.64 -20.66
N LEU A 38 -9.46 6.03 -19.53
CA LEU A 38 -9.52 6.69 -18.23
C LEU A 38 -8.14 6.82 -17.55
N LEU A 39 -7.11 6.19 -18.12
CA LEU A 39 -5.75 6.23 -17.59
C LEU A 39 -4.89 7.15 -18.45
N ASP A 40 -4.35 8.20 -17.84
CA ASP A 40 -3.29 9.00 -18.45
C ASP A 40 -1.88 8.38 -18.19
N GLU A 41 -0.86 8.94 -18.83
CA GLU A 41 0.53 8.47 -18.68
C GLU A 41 1.05 8.61 -17.24
N THR A 42 0.63 9.65 -16.52
CA THR A 42 1.02 9.85 -15.11
C THR A 42 0.39 8.80 -14.20
N MET A 43 -0.87 8.44 -14.45
CA MET A 43 -1.58 7.38 -13.76
C MET A 43 -0.89 6.05 -14.00
N ARG A 44 -0.67 5.68 -15.28
CA ARG A 44 0.04 4.44 -15.65
C ARG A 44 1.39 4.34 -14.93
N ARG A 45 2.24 5.35 -15.06
CA ARG A 45 3.56 5.37 -14.41
C ARG A 45 3.48 5.17 -12.89
N LYS A 46 2.50 5.79 -12.22
CA LYS A 46 2.35 5.70 -10.76
C LYS A 46 1.69 4.40 -10.29
N MET A 47 0.82 3.81 -11.10
CA MET A 47 0.06 2.59 -10.77
C MET A 47 0.85 1.32 -11.08
N ALA A 48 1.64 1.31 -12.16
CA ALA A 48 2.34 0.12 -12.67
C ALA A 48 3.06 -0.71 -11.59
N PRO A 49 3.78 -0.12 -10.60
CA PRO A 49 4.46 -0.91 -9.59
C PRO A 49 3.52 -1.68 -8.65
N TYR A 50 2.24 -1.33 -8.60
CA TYR A 50 1.27 -1.78 -7.58
C TYR A 50 0.11 -2.59 -8.17
N LEU A 51 0.16 -2.93 -9.46
CA LEU A 51 -0.90 -3.72 -10.09
C LEU A 51 -1.06 -5.09 -9.43
N LEU A 52 -2.29 -5.59 -9.40
CA LEU A 52 -2.63 -6.93 -8.92
C LEU A 52 -2.02 -7.98 -9.86
N PRO A 53 -1.13 -8.88 -9.40
CA PRO A 53 -0.48 -9.84 -10.30
C PRO A 53 -1.46 -10.64 -11.16
N LEU A 54 -1.06 -10.98 -12.40
CA LEU A 54 -1.94 -11.72 -13.33
C LEU A 54 -2.25 -13.13 -12.83
N ASP A 55 -1.32 -13.74 -12.09
CA ASP A 55 -1.44 -15.04 -11.42
C ASP A 55 -2.07 -14.94 -10.02
N HIS A 56 -2.59 -13.77 -9.63
CA HIS A 56 -3.19 -13.59 -8.32
C HIS A 56 -4.51 -14.39 -8.20
N PRO A 57 -4.75 -15.12 -7.10
CA PRO A 57 -5.84 -16.11 -6.98
C PRO A 57 -7.27 -15.56 -7.09
N ILE A 58 -7.46 -14.24 -7.04
CA ILE A 58 -8.77 -13.58 -7.25
C ILE A 58 -8.84 -12.75 -8.52
N LYS A 59 -7.79 -12.73 -9.35
CA LYS A 59 -7.74 -11.90 -10.57
C LYS A 59 -8.86 -12.28 -11.54
N GLU A 60 -9.00 -13.56 -11.84
CA GLU A 60 -10.04 -14.08 -12.74
C GLU A 60 -11.46 -13.76 -12.25
N LYS A 61 -11.71 -13.92 -10.94
CA LYS A 61 -13.01 -13.57 -10.33
C LYS A 61 -13.34 -12.09 -10.47
N LEU A 62 -12.34 -11.22 -10.29
CA LEU A 62 -12.52 -9.79 -10.50
C LEU A 62 -12.81 -9.48 -11.97
N ASP A 63 -12.10 -10.13 -12.91
CA ASP A 63 -12.33 -9.93 -14.34
C ASP A 63 -13.76 -10.32 -14.75
N ILE A 64 -14.27 -11.46 -14.26
CA ILE A 64 -15.66 -11.88 -14.49
C ILE A 64 -16.64 -10.87 -13.88
N LEU A 65 -16.39 -10.45 -12.63
CA LEU A 65 -17.29 -9.54 -11.90
C LEU A 65 -17.40 -8.18 -12.59
N PHE A 66 -16.28 -7.59 -13.01
CA PHE A 66 -16.24 -6.24 -13.57
C PHE A 66 -16.44 -6.18 -15.09
N SER A 67 -16.40 -7.31 -15.81
CA SER A 67 -16.70 -7.34 -17.25
C SER A 67 -18.20 -7.32 -17.58
N SER A 68 -19.05 -7.71 -16.63
CA SER A 68 -20.50 -7.82 -16.86
C SER A 68 -21.29 -6.55 -16.55
N SER A 69 -20.82 -5.73 -15.61
CA SER A 69 -21.54 -4.54 -15.14
C SER A 69 -20.60 -3.51 -14.52
N ARG A 70 -21.01 -2.23 -14.50
CA ARG A 70 -20.27 -1.15 -13.83
C ARG A 70 -20.55 -1.19 -12.34
N VAL A 71 -19.96 -2.17 -11.65
CA VAL A 71 -20.19 -2.42 -10.22
C VAL A 71 -19.92 -1.18 -9.35
N THR A 72 -18.96 -0.34 -9.72
CA THR A 72 -18.58 0.89 -9.00
C THR A 72 -19.51 2.07 -9.22
N GLN A 73 -20.55 1.94 -10.04
CA GLN A 73 -21.47 3.03 -10.37
C GLN A 73 -22.06 3.66 -9.10
N SER A 74 -22.63 2.84 -8.22
CA SER A 74 -23.32 3.29 -7.01
C SER A 74 -23.23 2.28 -5.87
N ARG A 75 -23.74 2.65 -4.69
CA ARG A 75 -23.84 1.73 -3.54
C ARG A 75 -24.76 0.55 -3.85
N GLN A 76 -25.79 0.78 -4.65
CA GLN A 76 -26.79 -0.20 -5.05
C GLN A 76 -26.16 -1.23 -5.99
N THR A 77 -25.44 -0.81 -7.02
CA THR A 77 -24.73 -1.74 -7.93
C THR A 77 -23.65 -2.52 -7.20
N LEU A 78 -22.92 -1.87 -6.29
CA LEU A 78 -21.91 -2.53 -5.47
C LEU A 78 -22.53 -3.64 -4.58
N ALA A 79 -23.67 -3.35 -3.93
CA ALA A 79 -24.38 -4.33 -3.12
C ALA A 79 -25.01 -5.45 -3.96
N ALA A 80 -25.58 -5.13 -5.12
CA ALA A 80 -26.15 -6.10 -6.06
C ALA A 80 -25.09 -7.06 -6.61
N ALA A 81 -23.85 -6.59 -6.77
CA ALA A 81 -22.69 -7.40 -7.12
C ALA A 81 -22.15 -8.26 -5.96
N GLY A 82 -22.86 -8.35 -4.83
CA GLY A 82 -22.50 -9.26 -3.72
C GLY A 82 -21.51 -8.69 -2.71
N PHE A 83 -21.08 -7.43 -2.82
CA PHE A 83 -20.20 -6.82 -1.82
C PHE A 83 -20.94 -6.46 -0.54
N VAL A 84 -20.30 -6.74 0.59
CA VAL A 84 -20.83 -6.49 1.94
C VAL A 84 -19.92 -5.54 2.69
N LYS A 85 -20.48 -4.50 3.31
CA LYS A 85 -19.73 -3.54 4.12
C LYS A 85 -19.02 -4.22 5.30
N VAL A 86 -17.80 -3.75 5.61
CA VAL A 86 -17.03 -4.22 6.77
C VAL A 86 -17.18 -3.21 7.91
N GLY A 87 -17.79 -3.65 9.02
CA GLY A 87 -17.91 -2.88 10.26
C GLY A 87 -19.04 -1.84 10.28
N PRO A 88 -19.34 -1.26 11.46
CA PRO A 88 -20.37 -0.25 11.61
C PRO A 88 -19.91 1.08 11.01
N VAL A 89 -20.69 1.57 10.04
CA VAL A 89 -20.68 2.91 9.41
C VAL A 89 -19.27 3.47 9.14
N ALA A 90 -18.81 3.36 7.88
CA ALA A 90 -17.63 4.09 7.44
C ALA A 90 -17.90 5.61 7.55
N PHE A 91 -17.25 6.26 8.52
CA PHE A 91 -17.00 7.69 8.46
C PHE A 91 -15.98 7.93 7.35
N GLY A 92 -16.46 8.39 6.20
CA GLY A 92 -15.64 8.76 5.07
C GLY A 92 -16.20 8.23 3.76
N ASP A 93 -15.61 8.74 2.70
CA ASP A 93 -16.12 8.61 1.35
C ASP A 93 -15.76 7.30 0.66
N ILE A 94 -14.73 6.62 1.17
CA ILE A 94 -14.25 5.37 0.61
C ILE A 94 -15.07 4.19 1.16
N MET A 95 -15.64 3.39 0.27
CA MET A 95 -16.38 2.19 0.61
C MET A 95 -15.40 1.07 0.93
N VAL A 96 -15.45 0.53 2.16
CA VAL A 96 -14.64 -0.61 2.59
C VAL A 96 -15.54 -1.84 2.70
N VAL A 97 -15.34 -2.81 1.82
CA VAL A 97 -16.25 -3.95 1.65
C VAL A 97 -15.48 -5.26 1.49
N ARG A 98 -16.19 -6.39 1.65
CA ARG A 98 -15.72 -7.75 1.39
C ARG A 98 -16.66 -8.45 0.40
N HIS A 99 -16.20 -9.51 -0.24
CA HIS A 99 -17.02 -10.34 -1.12
C HIS A 99 -16.97 -11.81 -0.66
N PRO A 100 -18.11 -12.51 -0.50
CA PRO A 100 -18.14 -13.90 -0.02
C PRO A 100 -17.29 -14.88 -0.85
N GLU A 101 -17.24 -14.71 -2.17
CA GLU A 101 -16.47 -15.59 -3.07
C GLU A 101 -14.96 -15.29 -3.13
N MET A 102 -14.52 -14.21 -2.48
CA MET A 102 -13.11 -13.82 -2.39
C MET A 102 -12.70 -13.71 -0.91
N PRO A 103 -12.80 -14.82 -0.15
CA PRO A 103 -12.46 -14.82 1.27
C PRO A 103 -10.98 -14.46 1.47
N GLY A 104 -10.69 -13.76 2.56
CA GLY A 104 -9.33 -13.31 2.86
C GLY A 104 -8.94 -11.98 2.20
N TYR A 105 -9.88 -11.29 1.54
CA TYR A 105 -9.64 -9.98 0.92
C TYR A 105 -10.65 -8.92 1.37
N ILE A 106 -10.19 -7.67 1.39
CA ILE A 106 -10.99 -6.45 1.48
C ILE A 106 -10.77 -5.63 0.23
N PHE A 107 -11.81 -4.89 -0.15
CA PHE A 107 -11.81 -3.99 -1.28
C PHE A 107 -12.13 -2.58 -0.82
N LYS A 108 -11.45 -1.60 -1.40
CA LYS A 108 -11.76 -0.19 -1.18
C LYS A 108 -12.11 0.50 -2.50
N PHE A 109 -13.27 1.14 -2.52
CA PHE A 109 -13.84 1.81 -3.68
C PHE A 109 -14.09 3.28 -3.41
N TYR A 110 -13.83 4.10 -4.41
CA TYR A 110 -14.61 5.31 -4.63
C TYR A 110 -15.68 4.96 -5.66
N LEU A 111 -16.87 5.53 -5.50
CA LEU A 111 -18.00 5.24 -6.40
C LEU A 111 -18.09 6.31 -7.47
N ASP A 112 -18.47 5.92 -8.68
CA ASP A 112 -18.53 6.83 -9.82
C ASP A 112 -19.55 7.96 -9.57
N ALA A 113 -20.67 7.64 -8.92
CA ALA A 113 -21.73 8.60 -8.58
C ALA A 113 -21.42 9.48 -7.34
N GLU A 114 -20.31 9.23 -6.66
CA GLU A 114 -19.88 10.01 -5.49
C GLU A 114 -18.48 10.61 -5.73
N PRO A 115 -18.30 11.43 -6.78
CA PRO A 115 -17.00 11.97 -7.12
C PRO A 115 -16.52 12.95 -6.05
N LEU A 116 -15.32 12.69 -5.56
CA LEU A 116 -14.73 13.48 -4.49
C LEU A 116 -13.30 13.84 -4.84
N ILE A 117 -13.01 15.11 -4.62
CA ILE A 117 -11.66 15.64 -4.70
C ILE A 117 -11.26 15.99 -3.26
N LYS A 118 -10.70 15.01 -2.55
CA LYS A 118 -10.16 15.22 -1.21
C LYS A 118 -8.86 16.01 -1.31
N GLU A 119 -8.85 17.22 -0.75
CA GLU A 119 -7.67 18.10 -0.69
C GLU A 119 -7.10 18.45 -2.07
N GLY A 120 -7.95 18.59 -3.10
CA GLY A 120 -7.47 18.85 -4.48
C GLY A 120 -6.83 17.64 -5.16
N VAL A 121 -6.85 16.45 -4.53
CA VAL A 121 -6.19 15.25 -5.02
C VAL A 121 -7.22 14.22 -5.48
N ALA A 122 -7.07 13.74 -6.72
CA ALA A 122 -7.90 12.70 -7.29
C ALA A 122 -7.87 11.39 -6.47
N ASN A 123 -9.02 10.74 -6.39
CA ASN A 123 -9.27 9.50 -5.64
C ASN A 123 -8.24 8.39 -5.91
N TRP A 124 -7.95 8.12 -7.18
CA TRP A 124 -6.96 7.10 -7.58
C TRP A 124 -5.58 7.31 -6.93
N ALA A 125 -5.17 8.57 -6.74
CA ALA A 125 -3.86 8.89 -6.18
C ALA A 125 -3.78 8.51 -4.70
N TRP A 126 -4.89 8.59 -3.97
CA TRP A 126 -4.98 8.10 -2.59
C TRP A 126 -4.84 6.57 -2.52
N LEU A 127 -5.42 5.82 -3.47
CA LEU A 127 -5.24 4.37 -3.54
C LEU A 127 -3.78 3.99 -3.83
N VAL A 128 -3.13 4.68 -4.76
CA VAL A 128 -1.68 4.50 -5.03
C VAL A 128 -0.83 4.79 -3.79
N ARG A 129 -1.13 5.88 -3.06
CA ARG A 129 -0.41 6.24 -1.82
C ARG A 129 -0.50 5.12 -0.78
N ARG A 130 -1.68 4.52 -0.63
CA ARG A 130 -1.92 3.39 0.29
C ARG A 130 -1.02 2.20 -0.05
N CYS A 131 -0.94 1.81 -1.33
CA CYS A 131 -0.05 0.74 -1.80
C CYS A 131 1.43 1.05 -1.55
N LYS A 132 1.88 2.25 -1.94
CA LYS A 132 3.26 2.71 -1.76
C LYS A 132 3.69 2.64 -0.29
N ALA A 133 2.88 3.20 0.60
CA ALA A 133 3.15 3.22 2.03
C ALA A 133 3.14 1.81 2.64
N ALA A 134 2.19 0.96 2.25
CA ALA A 134 2.14 -0.41 2.73
C ALA A 134 3.41 -1.21 2.35
N ARG A 135 3.85 -1.09 1.10
CA ARG A 135 5.08 -1.73 0.62
C ARG A 135 6.32 -1.24 1.37
N ALA A 136 6.40 0.06 1.63
CA ALA A 136 7.52 0.64 2.37
C ALA A 136 7.56 0.16 3.84
N ILE A 137 6.41 0.15 4.53
CA ILE A 137 6.29 -0.41 5.88
C ILE A 137 6.70 -1.89 5.88
N LYS A 138 6.21 -2.68 4.92
CA LYS A 138 6.56 -4.10 4.79
C LYS A 138 8.08 -4.30 4.61
N LYS A 139 8.73 -3.44 3.80
CA LYS A 139 10.20 -3.44 3.63
C LYS A 139 10.93 -3.14 4.93
N VAL A 140 10.45 -2.17 5.71
CA VAL A 140 11.03 -1.82 7.03
C VAL A 140 10.89 -2.97 8.01
N ILE A 141 9.69 -3.55 8.14
CA ILE A 141 9.41 -4.72 8.99
C ILE A 141 10.37 -5.87 8.64
N LYS A 142 10.51 -6.20 7.34
CA LYS A 142 11.41 -7.26 6.89
C LYS A 142 12.88 -6.92 7.16
N LYS A 143 13.35 -5.73 6.77
CA LYS A 143 14.75 -5.31 6.89
C LYS A 143 15.20 -5.25 8.35
N LYS A 144 14.34 -4.76 9.25
CA LYS A 144 14.63 -4.58 10.67
C LYS A 144 14.17 -5.77 11.53
N LYS A 145 13.62 -6.83 10.92
CA LYS A 145 13.12 -8.04 11.59
C LYS A 145 12.13 -7.72 12.72
N LEU A 146 11.25 -6.75 12.48
CA LEU A 146 10.23 -6.33 13.44
C LEU A 146 9.20 -7.45 13.66
N LYS A 147 8.85 -7.74 14.91
CA LYS A 147 8.06 -8.90 15.32
C LYS A 147 6.60 -8.57 15.60
N TYR A 148 6.33 -7.38 16.14
CA TYR A 148 5.03 -7.01 16.68
C TYR A 148 4.12 -6.29 15.68
N PHE A 149 4.67 -5.84 14.56
CA PHE A 149 3.92 -5.13 13.52
C PHE A 149 3.76 -5.94 12.24
N THR A 150 2.67 -5.66 11.54
CA THR A 150 2.38 -6.18 10.20
C THR A 150 1.63 -5.12 9.38
N VAL A 151 1.44 -5.39 8.11
CA VAL A 151 0.73 -4.54 7.16
C VAL A 151 0.12 -5.45 6.09
N PRO A 152 -1.13 -5.22 5.66
CA PRO A 152 -1.72 -6.05 4.62
C PRO A 152 -1.03 -5.77 3.29
N ASP A 153 -0.97 -6.79 2.45
CA ASP A 153 -0.59 -6.61 1.06
C ASP A 153 -1.69 -5.83 0.35
N LYS A 154 -1.28 -4.96 -0.57
CA LYS A 154 -2.14 -3.99 -1.23
C LYS A 154 -1.79 -3.93 -2.71
N TRP A 155 -2.81 -4.00 -3.54
CA TRP A 155 -2.70 -4.00 -4.99
C TRP A 155 -3.79 -3.14 -5.62
N LEU A 156 -3.52 -2.67 -6.82
CA LEU A 156 -4.47 -1.94 -7.65
C LEU A 156 -5.01 -2.89 -8.72
N TYR A 157 -6.33 -3.03 -8.76
CA TYR A 157 -7.00 -3.68 -9.87
C TYR A 157 -7.51 -2.59 -10.83
N ILE A 158 -7.18 -2.72 -12.11
CA ILE A 158 -7.65 -1.82 -13.15
C ILE A 158 -9.05 -2.24 -13.56
N LEU A 159 -10.00 -1.31 -13.44
CA LEU A 159 -11.36 -1.52 -13.92
C LEU A 159 -11.37 -1.44 -15.45
N PRO A 160 -12.14 -2.30 -16.13
CA PRO A 160 -12.30 -2.16 -17.58
C PRO A 160 -13.00 -0.84 -17.92
N SER A 161 -12.73 -0.33 -19.13
CA SER A 161 -13.42 0.86 -19.65
C SER A 161 -14.90 0.58 -19.94
N ASP A 162 -15.20 -0.68 -20.26
CA ASP A 162 -16.54 -1.17 -20.57
C ASP A 162 -16.94 -2.29 -19.59
N PRO A 163 -18.19 -2.30 -19.11
CA PRO A 163 -19.24 -1.30 -19.38
C PRO A 163 -18.92 0.05 -18.73
N ARG A 164 -19.12 1.11 -19.50
CA ARG A 164 -18.81 2.49 -19.08
C ARG A 164 -19.77 2.94 -17.99
N SER A 165 -19.28 3.76 -17.06
CA SER A 165 -20.16 4.48 -16.13
C SER A 165 -20.94 5.56 -16.87
N GLU A 166 -22.17 5.80 -16.43
CA GLU A 166 -22.99 6.94 -16.87
C GLU A 166 -22.53 8.25 -16.21
N GLU A 167 -21.67 8.16 -15.19
CA GLU A 167 -21.17 9.31 -14.43
C GLU A 167 -19.93 9.94 -15.10
N PRO A 168 -19.78 11.27 -14.98
CA PRO A 168 -18.65 11.99 -15.57
C PRO A 168 -17.29 11.62 -14.95
N ASN A 169 -17.29 11.00 -13.77
CA ASN A 169 -16.09 10.76 -12.96
C ASN A 169 -15.86 9.26 -12.73
N SER A 170 -15.78 8.50 -13.82
CA SER A 170 -15.52 7.06 -13.75
C SER A 170 -14.18 6.74 -13.08
N GLU A 171 -14.21 6.00 -11.98
CA GLU A 171 -12.99 5.53 -11.31
C GLU A 171 -12.31 4.44 -12.15
N PRO A 172 -11.00 4.55 -12.44
CA PRO A 172 -10.34 3.56 -13.29
C PRO A 172 -9.75 2.39 -12.50
N ILE A 173 -9.75 2.46 -11.16
CA ILE A 173 -9.08 1.49 -10.31
C ILE A 173 -9.83 1.26 -9.00
N ILE A 174 -9.58 0.08 -8.42
CA ILE A 174 -9.96 -0.24 -7.05
C ILE A 174 -8.74 -0.73 -6.28
N LEU A 175 -8.80 -0.61 -4.95
CA LEU A 175 -7.76 -1.15 -4.07
C LEU A 175 -8.19 -2.51 -3.54
N VAL A 176 -7.35 -3.52 -3.78
CA VAL A 176 -7.45 -4.86 -3.22
C VAL A 176 -6.45 -4.99 -2.09
N GLU A 177 -6.87 -5.48 -0.93
CA GLU A 177 -5.98 -5.72 0.21
C GLU A 177 -6.24 -7.06 0.90
N THR A 178 -5.20 -7.67 1.47
CA THR A 178 -5.39 -8.86 2.30
C THR A 178 -6.16 -8.51 3.58
N TYR A 179 -7.12 -9.36 3.94
CA TYR A 179 -7.92 -9.18 5.12
C TYR A 179 -7.15 -9.59 6.38
N PHE A 180 -7.21 -8.75 7.40
CA PHE A 180 -6.84 -9.11 8.76
C PHE A 180 -8.08 -9.11 9.64
N GLU A 181 -8.25 -10.20 10.39
CA GLU A 181 -9.19 -10.24 11.49
C GLU A 181 -8.67 -9.36 12.64
N LEU A 182 -9.46 -8.34 12.97
CA LEU A 182 -9.10 -7.31 13.94
C LEU A 182 -9.73 -7.60 15.30
N HIS A 183 -8.97 -7.36 16.36
CA HIS A 183 -9.47 -7.48 17.71
C HIS A 183 -10.39 -6.28 18.04
N PRO A 184 -11.65 -6.51 18.49
CA PRO A 184 -12.62 -5.43 18.70
C PRO A 184 -12.17 -4.43 19.77
N ASN A 185 -11.43 -4.89 20.77
CA ASN A 185 -10.91 -4.07 21.86
C ASN A 185 -9.49 -3.52 21.61
N SER A 186 -9.14 -3.21 20.36
CA SER A 186 -7.79 -2.74 19.99
C SER A 186 -7.32 -1.53 20.83
N ALA A 187 -8.21 -0.58 21.15
CA ALA A 187 -7.86 0.56 22.00
C ALA A 187 -7.48 0.16 23.44
N LYS A 188 -8.17 -0.83 24.02
CA LYS A 188 -7.83 -1.39 25.33
C LYS A 188 -6.47 -2.09 25.28
N ILE A 189 -6.21 -2.86 24.22
CA ILE A 189 -4.93 -3.56 24.03
C ILE A 189 -3.77 -2.56 23.91
N TRP A 190 -3.94 -1.46 23.18
CA TRP A 190 -2.97 -0.37 23.15
C TRP A 190 -2.65 0.14 24.56
N LYS A 191 -3.66 0.21 25.44
CA LYS A 191 -3.53 0.71 26.82
C LYS A 191 -2.85 -0.27 27.77
N THR A 192 -3.11 -1.57 27.62
CA THR A 192 -2.74 -2.58 28.62
C THR A 192 -1.59 -3.49 28.20
N GLU A 193 -1.47 -3.81 26.91
CA GLU A 193 -0.53 -4.83 26.41
C GLU A 193 0.73 -4.23 25.75
N VAL A 194 0.70 -2.97 25.36
CA VAL A 194 1.87 -2.30 24.79
C VAL A 194 2.99 -2.23 25.82
N LYS A 195 4.21 -2.50 25.37
CA LYS A 195 5.47 -2.54 26.13
C LYS A 195 6.55 -1.81 25.34
N GLU A 196 7.68 -1.52 25.97
CA GLU A 196 8.81 -0.81 25.35
C GLU A 196 9.18 -1.36 23.96
N LYS A 197 9.35 -2.68 23.86
CA LYS A 197 9.65 -3.38 22.59
C LYS A 197 8.64 -3.09 21.46
N HIS A 198 7.36 -2.89 21.78
CA HIS A 198 6.36 -2.51 20.79
C HIS A 198 6.56 -1.06 20.34
N LEU A 199 6.85 -0.16 21.28
CA LEU A 199 7.09 1.25 20.99
C LEU A 199 8.40 1.47 20.22
N ASP A 200 9.42 0.66 20.47
CA ASP A 200 10.69 0.70 19.72
C ASP A 200 10.49 0.30 18.25
N GLU A 201 9.71 -0.74 17.98
CA GLU A 201 9.39 -1.13 16.61
C GLU A 201 8.49 -0.08 15.92
N LEU A 202 7.49 0.47 16.63
CA LEU A 202 6.64 1.55 16.11
C LEU A 202 7.48 2.78 15.75
N TYR A 203 8.38 3.17 16.65
CA TYR A 203 9.31 4.27 16.46
C TYR A 203 10.21 4.05 15.25
N THR A 204 10.74 2.83 15.09
CA THR A 204 11.55 2.45 13.92
C THR A 204 10.78 2.62 12.61
N ILE A 205 9.49 2.28 12.58
CA ILE A 205 8.62 2.50 11.43
C ILE A 205 8.42 4.00 11.20
N TYR A 206 8.19 4.79 12.24
CA TYR A 206 7.97 6.24 12.13
C TYR A 206 9.21 6.99 11.63
N GLN A 207 10.40 6.58 12.06
CA GLN A 207 11.67 7.12 11.58
C GLN A 207 11.84 6.93 10.06
N SER A 208 11.26 5.89 9.48
CA SER A 208 11.27 5.67 8.03
C SER A 208 10.30 6.55 7.24
N GLY A 209 9.52 7.41 7.93
CA GLY A 209 8.59 8.35 7.33
C GLY A 209 7.24 7.72 6.97
N TYR A 210 6.84 6.65 7.67
CA TYR A 210 5.56 5.97 7.51
C TYR A 210 4.91 5.76 8.88
N GLY A 211 3.58 5.84 8.98
CA GLY A 211 2.87 5.61 10.23
C GLY A 211 1.43 6.12 10.22
N SER A 212 0.79 6.12 11.38
CA SER A 212 -0.51 6.77 11.57
C SER A 212 -0.64 7.34 12.97
N ILE A 213 -1.06 8.60 13.09
CA ILE A 213 -1.36 9.19 14.40
C ILE A 213 -2.58 8.53 15.04
N HIS A 214 -3.55 8.03 14.25
CA HIS A 214 -4.77 7.40 14.72
C HIS A 214 -4.55 5.93 15.09
N VAL A 215 -3.64 5.65 16.04
CA VAL A 215 -3.12 4.30 16.27
C VAL A 215 -4.18 3.23 16.54
N PRO A 216 -5.23 3.40 17.35
CA PRO A 216 -6.17 2.30 17.58
C PRO A 216 -7.04 2.00 16.36
N LYS A 217 -7.32 3.01 15.54
CA LYS A 217 -8.18 2.90 14.35
C LYS A 217 -7.40 2.37 13.14
N ASN A 218 -6.19 2.89 12.92
CA ASN A 218 -5.40 2.62 11.71
C ASN A 218 -4.29 1.60 11.96
N VAL A 219 -3.95 1.33 13.22
CA VAL A 219 -2.98 0.34 13.67
C VAL A 219 -3.59 -0.61 14.72
N PRO A 220 -4.76 -1.24 14.44
CA PRO A 220 -5.42 -2.14 15.37
C PRO A 220 -4.60 -3.39 15.66
N TYR A 221 -4.94 -4.05 16.77
CA TYR A 221 -4.41 -5.37 17.11
C TYR A 221 -5.17 -6.45 16.33
N THR A 222 -4.47 -7.47 15.86
CA THR A 222 -5.02 -8.57 15.06
C THR A 222 -5.21 -9.83 15.89
N SER A 223 -6.06 -10.76 15.44
CA SER A 223 -6.21 -12.08 16.06
C SER A 223 -4.89 -12.88 16.09
N LYS A 224 -3.95 -12.58 15.18
CA LYS A 224 -2.59 -13.13 15.13
C LYS A 224 -1.60 -12.44 16.09
N ARG A 225 -2.09 -11.70 17.08
CA ARG A 225 -1.29 -11.07 18.14
C ARG A 225 -0.25 -10.05 17.65
N LYS A 226 -0.54 -9.36 16.55
CA LYS A 226 0.28 -8.26 16.00
C LYS A 226 -0.55 -6.99 15.80
N PHE A 227 0.11 -5.84 15.81
CA PHE A 227 -0.47 -4.56 15.39
C PHE A 227 -0.36 -4.39 13.87
N ALA A 228 -1.46 -4.05 13.20
CA ALA A 228 -1.50 -4.00 11.74
C ALA A 228 -1.79 -2.62 11.17
N PHE A 229 -0.93 -2.09 10.29
CA PHE A 229 -1.18 -0.83 9.59
C PHE A 229 -2.23 -1.00 8.46
N ILE A 230 -3.52 -0.95 8.81
CA ILE A 230 -4.62 -1.18 7.85
C ILE A 230 -4.90 0.05 6.98
N ASP A 231 -4.69 1.24 7.51
CA ASP A 231 -4.81 2.50 6.78
C ASP A 231 -3.44 3.19 6.67
N THR A 232 -2.94 3.25 5.44
CA THR A 232 -1.61 3.77 5.09
C THR A 232 -1.67 4.98 4.15
N GLU A 233 -2.79 5.73 4.09
CA GLU A 233 -2.93 6.85 3.13
C GLU A 233 -2.01 8.04 3.40
N ASN A 234 -1.66 8.27 4.67
CA ASN A 234 -0.97 9.48 5.15
C ASN A 234 0.42 9.13 5.70
N PRO A 235 1.40 8.76 4.86
CA PRO A 235 2.68 8.23 5.34
C PRO A 235 3.51 9.27 6.12
N LYS A 236 3.52 10.53 5.69
CA LYS A 236 4.50 11.55 6.14
C LYS A 236 3.96 12.57 7.15
N ARG A 237 3.06 12.19 8.07
CA ARG A 237 2.61 13.13 9.12
C ARG A 237 3.66 13.25 10.24
N LYS A 238 3.78 14.44 10.83
CA LYS A 238 4.56 14.63 12.06
C LYS A 238 3.98 13.70 13.13
N VAL A 239 4.86 13.07 13.91
CA VAL A 239 4.45 12.19 15.00
C VAL A 239 3.77 13.03 16.08
N ASP A 240 2.47 12.82 16.28
CA ASP A 240 1.74 13.45 17.38
C ASP A 240 1.90 12.60 18.66
N VAL A 241 2.88 12.99 19.47
CA VAL A 241 3.17 12.34 20.76
C VAL A 241 1.97 12.38 21.69
N LYS A 242 1.28 13.52 21.74
CA LYS A 242 0.17 13.76 22.67
C LYS A 242 -1.02 12.85 22.34
N TYR A 243 -1.29 12.64 21.05
CA TYR A 243 -2.38 11.77 20.63
C TYR A 243 -2.11 10.31 20.99
N ILE A 244 -0.93 9.77 20.63
CA ILE A 244 -0.59 8.36 20.90
C ILE A 244 -0.56 8.08 22.40
N LYS A 245 -0.01 8.99 23.20
CA LYS A 245 0.09 8.86 24.67
C LYS A 245 -1.24 8.57 25.36
N ARG A 246 -2.37 9.06 24.83
CA ARG A 246 -3.71 8.82 25.41
C ARG A 246 -4.08 7.34 25.44
N TYR A 247 -3.59 6.59 24.46
CA TYR A 247 -3.87 5.17 24.29
C TYR A 247 -2.84 4.26 24.95
N LEU A 248 -1.82 4.80 25.62
CA LEU A 248 -0.79 4.03 26.33
C LEU A 248 -1.01 4.06 27.84
N SER A 249 -0.50 3.06 28.56
CA SER A 249 -0.38 3.16 30.03
C SER A 249 0.45 4.39 30.41
N LYS A 250 0.36 4.85 31.67
CA LYS A 250 1.12 6.03 32.12
C LYS A 250 2.63 5.85 31.84
N GLU A 251 3.17 4.72 32.28
CA GLU A 251 4.56 4.30 32.10
C GLU A 251 4.97 4.27 30.62
N MET A 252 4.19 3.61 29.75
CA MET A 252 4.49 3.54 28.32
C MET A 252 4.33 4.87 27.61
N GLY A 253 3.43 5.73 28.10
CA GLY A 253 3.27 7.09 27.63
C GLY A 253 4.49 7.98 27.94
N GLU A 254 5.11 7.79 29.10
CA GLU A 254 6.37 8.45 29.48
C GLU A 254 7.54 7.92 28.66
N TYR A 255 7.65 6.59 28.50
CA TYR A 255 8.64 5.97 27.62
C TYR A 255 8.55 6.49 26.17
N TRP A 256 7.34 6.54 25.61
CA TRP A 256 7.11 7.06 24.26
C TRP A 256 7.55 8.52 24.11
N GLN A 257 7.23 9.35 25.10
CA GLN A 257 7.61 10.75 25.10
C GLN A 257 9.13 10.93 25.11
N GLN A 258 9.85 10.16 25.92
CA GLN A 258 11.32 10.18 25.95
C GLN A 258 11.92 9.78 24.59
N LYS A 259 11.41 8.72 23.95
CA LYS A 259 11.86 8.28 22.61
C LYS A 259 11.66 9.35 21.54
N ILE A 260 10.52 10.03 21.52
CA ILE A 260 10.27 11.09 20.53
C ILE A 260 11.10 12.34 20.82
N GLN A 261 11.30 12.73 22.08
CA GLN A 261 12.19 13.85 22.41
C GLN A 261 13.61 13.59 21.90
N GLY A 262 14.11 12.36 22.04
CA GLY A 262 15.39 11.95 21.45
C GLY A 262 15.44 12.08 19.93
N LEU A 263 14.34 11.78 19.22
CA LEU A 263 14.26 11.98 17.76
C LEU A 263 14.37 13.46 17.38
N LEU A 264 13.63 14.30 18.08
CA LEU A 264 13.57 15.74 17.81
C LEU A 264 14.94 16.37 18.06
N ASN A 265 15.55 16.05 19.20
CA ASN A 265 16.89 16.52 19.56
C ASN A 265 17.96 16.02 18.57
N GLY A 266 17.86 14.77 18.12
CA GLY A 266 18.80 14.19 17.15
C GLY A 266 18.70 14.80 15.74
N ARG A 267 17.50 15.20 15.29
CA ARG A 267 17.32 15.86 13.98
C ARG A 267 17.88 17.28 13.94
N PHE A 268 17.99 17.97 15.07
CA PHE A 268 18.68 19.27 15.14
C PHE A 268 20.21 19.13 15.06
N ASN A 269 20.76 17.97 15.44
CA ASN A 269 22.21 17.71 15.39
C ASN A 269 22.68 17.03 14.09
N SER A 270 21.77 16.74 13.15
CA SER A 270 22.09 16.00 11.92
C SER A 270 21.61 16.68 10.63
N ILE A 271 21.41 18.01 10.64
CA ILE A 271 21.31 18.76 9.39
C ILE A 271 22.75 18.90 8.87
N ASP A 272 23.13 18.00 7.98
CA ASP A 272 24.27 18.20 7.09
C ASP A 272 23.94 19.42 6.21
N PRO A 273 24.72 20.52 6.27
CA PRO A 273 24.47 21.73 5.48
C PRO A 273 24.45 21.48 3.96
N GLN A 274 24.94 20.33 3.49
CA GLN A 274 25.07 20.02 2.06
C GLN A 274 23.82 19.40 1.40
N LEU A 275 22.73 19.17 2.14
CA LEU A 275 21.48 18.60 1.60
C LEU A 275 20.28 19.56 1.64
N ALA A 276 20.51 20.86 1.82
CA ALA A 276 19.50 21.86 1.50
C ALA A 276 19.21 21.79 -0.01
N PRO A 277 17.95 21.69 -0.46
CA PRO A 277 17.64 21.80 -1.87
C PRO A 277 18.09 23.18 -2.34
N THR A 278 18.96 23.22 -3.35
CA THR A 278 19.18 24.43 -4.13
C THR A 278 17.83 24.85 -4.69
N GLU A 279 17.46 26.09 -4.42
CA GLU A 279 16.37 26.77 -5.10
C GLU A 279 16.72 26.80 -6.58
N ASP A 280 16.15 25.89 -7.36
CA ASP A 280 16.15 26.01 -8.81
C ASP A 280 15.14 27.11 -9.15
N GLY A 281 15.68 28.15 -9.79
CA GLY A 281 15.00 29.39 -10.12
C GLY A 281 13.95 29.24 -11.21
N GLY A 282 13.11 30.27 -11.30
CA GLY A 282 12.31 30.55 -12.47
C GLY A 282 13.12 31.15 -13.62
#